data_AF-A0A0Z8K266-F1
#
_entry.id   AF-A0A0Z8K266-F1
#
_cell.length_a   1.000
_cell.length_b   1.000
_cell.length_c   1.000
_cell.angle_alpha   90.00
_cell.angle_beta   90.00
_cell.angle_gamma   90.00
#
_symmetry.space_group_name_H-M   'P 1'
#
loop_
_entity.id
_entity.type
_entity.pdbx_description
1 polymer ?
#
loop_
_entity_poly.entity_id
_entity_poly.type
_entity_poly.pdbx_seq_one_letter_code
_entity_poly.pdbx_strand_id
1 'polypeptide(L)'
;MKKKVFGLLVLGCMTLTACSSSSAGLSFDEGYQTFHYKGKDYAVSKQEVAEDSIQEVEVKFMDWPVVKEEGAVKKTVSFNNLYVTTSKEWVIGIQDDYYKVDLEDNVAESDRINYQEVLDQVDE
;
A
#
# COMPACT_ATOMS: atom_id res chain seq x y z
N MET A 1 44.95 -20.10 -40.69
CA MET A 1 43.60 -20.69 -40.66
C MET A 1 43.22 -21.07 -39.23
N LYS A 2 41.92 -20.94 -38.88
CA LYS A 2 41.22 -21.39 -37.64
C LYS A 2 41.27 -20.40 -36.47
N LYS A 3 40.19 -20.05 -35.74
CA LYS A 3 38.72 -19.97 -35.95
C LYS A 3 38.22 -19.09 -34.77
N LYS A 4 37.20 -18.27 -35.03
CA LYS A 4 36.51 -17.35 -34.10
C LYS A 4 35.91 -18.08 -32.89
N VAL A 5 35.79 -17.43 -31.72
CA VAL A 5 34.53 -17.34 -30.95
C VAL A 5 34.54 -16.07 -30.08
N PHE A 6 33.60 -15.16 -30.34
CA PHE A 6 33.17 -14.08 -29.46
C PHE A 6 32.25 -14.69 -28.39
N GLY A 7 32.58 -14.52 -27.11
CA GLY A 7 31.71 -14.90 -26.00
C GLY A 7 31.21 -13.66 -25.28
N LEU A 8 30.12 -13.07 -25.77
CA LEU A 8 29.43 -11.98 -25.10
C LEU A 8 28.55 -12.58 -23.99
N LEU A 9 28.97 -12.41 -22.75
CA LEU A 9 28.22 -12.84 -21.57
C LEU A 9 27.09 -11.83 -21.32
N VAL A 10 25.90 -12.10 -21.86
CA VAL A 10 24.68 -11.36 -21.48
C VAL A 10 24.22 -11.91 -20.14
N LEU A 11 24.57 -11.20 -19.07
CA LEU A 11 23.93 -11.33 -17.77
C LEU A 11 22.47 -10.86 -17.94
N GLY A 12 21.55 -11.82 -17.96
CA GLY A 12 20.12 -11.53 -17.98
C GLY A 12 19.74 -10.81 -16.69
N CYS A 13 19.53 -9.50 -16.77
CA CYS A 13 18.82 -8.76 -15.74
C CYS A 13 17.38 -9.29 -15.70
N MET A 14 17.08 -10.16 -14.75
CA MET A 14 15.71 -10.42 -14.34
C MET A 14 15.23 -9.16 -13.62
N THR A 15 14.59 -8.26 -14.37
CA THR A 15 13.79 -7.19 -13.77
C THR A 15 12.56 -7.87 -13.17
N LEU A 16 12.56 -8.03 -11.85
CA LEU A 16 11.36 -8.35 -11.08
C LEU A 16 10.45 -7.12 -11.19
N THR A 17 9.63 -7.08 -12.23
CA THR A 17 8.52 -6.13 -12.30
C THR A 17 7.51 -6.62 -11.28
N ALA A 18 7.50 -5.98 -10.11
CA ALA A 18 6.42 -6.13 -9.14
C ALA A 18 5.13 -5.79 -9.88
N CYS A 19 4.28 -6.80 -10.08
CA CYS A 19 2.96 -6.61 -10.64
C CYS A 19 2.15 -5.95 -9.54
N SER A 20 2.10 -4.62 -9.53
CA SER A 20 1.26 -3.91 -8.58
C SER A 20 -0.18 -4.38 -8.79
N SER A 21 -0.80 -4.88 -7.72
CA SER A 21 -2.18 -5.32 -7.74
C SER A 21 -3.05 -4.10 -7.97
N SER A 22 -3.49 -3.88 -9.22
CA SER A 22 -4.43 -2.81 -9.49
C SER A 22 -5.83 -3.27 -9.12
N SER A 23 -6.42 -2.65 -8.10
CA SER A 23 -7.82 -2.84 -7.72
C SER A 23 -8.54 -1.52 -7.88
N ALA A 24 -9.59 -1.48 -8.72
CA ALA A 24 -10.42 -0.30 -8.94
C ALA A 24 -9.67 1.00 -9.33
N GLY A 25 -8.50 0.87 -9.98
CA GLY A 25 -7.68 2.01 -10.38
C GLY A 25 -6.79 2.58 -9.26
N LEU A 26 -6.80 1.96 -8.08
CA LEU A 26 -5.75 2.08 -7.07
C LEU A 26 -4.61 1.10 -7.39
N SER A 27 -3.38 1.51 -7.13
CA SER A 27 -2.18 0.67 -7.19
C SER A 27 -1.28 1.02 -6.03
N PHE A 28 -1.04 0.08 -5.12
CA PHE A 28 -0.13 0.29 -3.99
C PHE A 28 1.33 0.14 -4.41
N ASP A 29 2.20 0.92 -3.76
CA ASP A 29 3.65 0.74 -3.85
C ASP A 29 4.13 -0.37 -2.90
N GLU A 30 5.41 -0.74 -3.04
CA GLU A 30 6.07 -1.65 -2.12
C GLU A 30 6.01 -1.09 -0.68
N GLY A 31 5.57 -1.92 0.27
CA GLY A 31 5.36 -1.50 1.66
C GLY A 31 3.98 -0.91 1.94
N TYR A 32 3.13 -0.70 0.92
CA TYR A 32 1.72 -0.32 1.03
C TYR A 32 1.44 1.03 1.72
N GLN A 33 2.46 1.84 2.05
CA GLN A 33 2.27 3.14 2.70
C GLN A 33 1.78 4.23 1.74
N THR A 34 2.05 4.04 0.46
CA THR A 34 1.64 4.93 -0.63
C THR A 34 0.89 4.16 -1.71
N PHE A 35 0.07 4.89 -2.45
CA PHE A 35 -0.64 4.35 -3.60
C PHE A 35 -0.90 5.42 -4.66
N HIS A 36 -0.95 4.96 -5.91
CA HIS A 36 -1.34 5.75 -7.06
C HIS A 36 -2.84 5.66 -7.29
N TYR A 37 -3.52 6.79 -7.43
CA TYR A 37 -4.94 6.88 -7.77
C TYR A 37 -5.23 8.15 -8.58
N LYS A 38 -6.06 8.04 -9.63
CA LYS A 38 -6.46 9.19 -10.47
C LYS A 38 -5.30 10.08 -10.96
N GLY A 39 -4.14 9.48 -11.25
CA GLY A 39 -2.98 10.21 -11.78
C GLY A 39 -2.14 10.93 -10.72
N LYS A 40 -2.32 10.63 -9.44
CA LYS A 40 -1.57 11.21 -8.32
C LYS A 40 -1.18 10.15 -7.30
N ASP A 41 -0.14 10.44 -6.54
CA ASP A 41 0.35 9.61 -5.45
C ASP A 41 -0.15 10.13 -4.11
N TYR A 42 -0.60 9.21 -3.28
CA TYR A 42 -1.19 9.45 -1.98
C TYR A 42 -0.48 8.62 -0.93
N ALA A 43 -0.45 9.12 0.30
CA ALA A 43 0.11 8.43 1.45
C ALA A 43 -0.94 8.23 2.55
N VAL A 44 -0.82 7.11 3.26
CA VAL A 44 -1.63 6.82 4.44
C VAL A 44 -0.89 7.31 5.68
N SER A 45 -1.50 8.24 6.41
CA SER A 45 -0.94 8.76 7.66
C SER A 45 -1.32 7.87 8.86
N LYS A 46 -0.58 7.99 9.96
CA LYS A 46 -0.93 7.37 11.25
C LYS A 46 -2.14 8.02 11.97
N GLN A 47 -2.77 9.02 11.37
CA GLN A 47 -3.89 9.72 11.99
C GLN A 47 -5.18 8.93 11.78
N GLU A 48 -5.71 8.38 12.87
CA GLU A 48 -7.02 7.73 12.89
C GLU A 48 -8.15 8.75 12.79
N VAL A 49 -9.25 8.30 12.18
CA VAL A 49 -10.46 9.06 11.96
C VAL A 49 -11.65 8.25 12.46
N ALA A 50 -12.52 8.89 13.24
CA ALA A 50 -13.68 8.22 13.82
C ALA A 50 -14.66 7.75 12.73
N GLU A 51 -15.19 6.53 12.89
CA GLU A 51 -16.13 5.90 11.95
C GLU A 51 -17.39 6.76 11.73
N ASP A 52 -17.86 7.48 12.76
CA ASP A 52 -19.04 8.34 12.68
C ASP A 52 -18.88 9.54 11.73
N SER A 53 -17.64 9.88 11.37
CA SER A 53 -17.32 10.92 10.39
C SER A 53 -17.35 10.43 8.94
N ILE A 54 -17.45 9.11 8.71
CA ILE A 54 -17.45 8.51 7.37
C ILE A 54 -18.79 8.76 6.69
N GLN A 55 -18.76 9.33 5.49
CA GLN A 55 -19.97 9.72 4.77
C GLN A 55 -20.27 8.80 3.59
N GLU A 56 -19.28 8.58 2.72
CA GLU A 56 -19.47 7.86 1.46
C GLU A 56 -18.22 7.10 1.04
N VAL A 57 -18.42 6.11 0.17
CA VAL A 57 -17.32 5.33 -0.43
C VAL A 57 -16.89 5.99 -1.74
N GLU A 58 -15.64 6.42 -1.81
CA GLU A 58 -14.99 6.98 -3.00
C GLU A 58 -14.56 5.85 -3.96
N VAL A 59 -13.94 4.80 -3.43
CA VAL A 59 -13.54 3.61 -4.21
C VAL A 59 -13.81 2.34 -3.42
N LYS A 60 -14.40 1.35 -4.08
CA LYS A 60 -14.52 0.01 -3.52
C LYS A 60 -13.34 -0.86 -3.90
N PHE A 61 -12.64 -1.40 -2.90
CA PHE A 61 -11.59 -2.39 -3.10
C PHE A 61 -11.37 -3.18 -1.81
N MET A 62 -10.74 -4.34 -1.92
CA MET A 62 -10.29 -5.12 -0.78
C MET A 62 -8.93 -5.73 -1.11
N ASP A 63 -7.96 -5.57 -0.22
CA ASP A 63 -6.62 -6.15 -0.34
C ASP A 63 -6.14 -6.66 1.02
N TRP A 64 -5.16 -7.57 1.00
CA TRP A 64 -4.63 -8.26 2.19
C TRP A 64 -3.11 -8.33 2.15
N PRO A 65 -2.41 -7.17 2.18
CA PRO A 65 -0.95 -7.14 2.18
C PRO A 65 -0.35 -7.99 3.29
N VAL A 66 0.68 -8.76 2.96
CA VAL A 66 1.54 -9.43 3.94
C VAL A 66 2.50 -8.39 4.48
N VAL A 67 2.44 -8.15 5.79
CA VAL A 67 3.27 -7.14 6.47
C VAL A 67 4.29 -7.77 7.43
N LYS A 68 4.10 -9.05 7.77
CA LYS A 68 5.06 -9.83 8.57
C LYS A 68 5.14 -11.27 8.06
N GLU A 69 6.34 -11.82 8.04
CA GLU A 69 6.57 -13.26 7.82
C GLU A 69 7.34 -13.84 9.01
N GLU A 70 6.74 -14.84 9.66
CA GLU A 70 7.32 -15.58 10.78
C GLU A 70 7.50 -17.04 10.35
N GLY A 71 8.63 -17.33 9.69
CA GLY A 71 8.90 -18.64 9.11
C GLY A 71 7.94 -18.96 7.96
N ALA A 72 6.99 -19.86 8.20
CA ALA A 72 5.95 -20.22 7.21
C ALA A 72 4.63 -19.46 7.40
N VAL A 73 4.49 -18.72 8.50
CA VAL A 73 3.27 -17.96 8.81
C VAL A 73 3.39 -16.56 8.23
N LYS A 74 2.39 -16.14 7.45
CA LYS A 74 2.28 -14.78 6.94
C LYS A 74 1.19 -14.05 7.72
N LYS A 75 1.53 -12.91 8.30
CA LYS A 75 0.52 -12.01 8.90
C LYS A 75 0.16 -10.93 7.90
N THR A 76 -1.15 -10.76 7.71
CA THR A 76 -1.72 -9.82 6.75
C THR A 76 -2.56 -8.77 7.45
N VAL A 77 -2.56 -7.56 6.91
CA VAL A 77 -3.48 -6.50 7.30
C VAL A 77 -4.56 -6.40 6.24
N SER A 78 -5.83 -6.26 6.65
CA SER A 78 -6.92 -6.03 5.71
C SER A 78 -7.01 -4.57 5.33
N PHE A 79 -7.07 -4.28 4.03
CA PHE A 79 -7.29 -2.94 3.51
C PHE A 79 -8.64 -2.95 2.81
N ASN A 80 -9.48 -1.95 3.09
CA ASN A 80 -10.85 -1.93 2.61
C ASN A 80 -11.32 -0.52 2.27
N ASN A 81 -11.58 -0.30 0.97
CA ASN A 81 -12.14 0.91 0.38
C ASN A 81 -11.41 2.22 0.68
N LEU A 82 -11.65 3.20 -0.18
CA LEU A 82 -11.35 4.60 0.08
C LEU A 82 -12.67 5.30 0.38
N TYR A 83 -12.72 6.10 1.42
CA TYR A 83 -13.91 6.80 1.88
C TYR A 83 -13.69 8.31 1.89
N VAL A 84 -14.80 9.04 1.95
CA VAL A 84 -14.82 10.49 2.16
C VAL A 84 -15.49 10.79 3.50
N THR A 85 -14.87 11.66 4.29
CA THR A 85 -15.43 12.12 5.57
C THR A 85 -16.41 13.27 5.38
N THR A 86 -17.14 13.63 6.44
CA THR A 86 -17.98 14.84 6.48
C THR A 86 -17.19 16.13 6.18
N SER A 87 -15.88 16.15 6.49
CA SER A 87 -14.98 17.26 6.22
C SER A 87 -14.40 17.25 4.79
N LYS A 88 -14.84 16.31 3.94
CA LYS A 88 -14.34 16.10 2.58
C LYS A 88 -12.88 15.69 2.49
N GLU A 89 -12.37 15.08 3.56
CA GLU A 89 -11.06 14.44 3.58
C GLU A 89 -11.18 12.98 3.14
N TRP A 90 -10.10 12.41 2.62
CA TRP A 90 -10.04 11.00 2.27
C TRP A 90 -9.48 10.18 3.42
N VAL A 91 -10.04 8.98 3.59
CA VAL A 91 -9.54 7.98 4.53
C VAL A 91 -9.60 6.59 3.92
N ILE A 92 -8.73 5.70 4.37
CA ILE A 92 -8.68 4.30 3.97
C ILE A 92 -9.04 3.42 5.17
N GLY A 93 -9.84 2.38 4.96
CA GLY A 93 -10.12 1.38 5.99
C GLY A 93 -8.97 0.39 6.10
N ILE A 94 -8.44 0.19 7.31
CA ILE A 94 -7.34 -0.73 7.60
C ILE A 94 -7.69 -1.49 8.89
N GLN A 95 -7.81 -2.81 8.80
CA GLN A 95 -8.42 -3.63 9.85
C GLN A 95 -9.80 -3.10 10.23
N ASP A 96 -9.96 -2.70 11.49
CA ASP A 96 -11.20 -2.23 12.08
C ASP A 96 -11.24 -0.69 12.18
N ASP A 97 -10.19 0.00 11.73
CA ASP A 97 -10.00 1.44 11.88
C ASP A 97 -9.91 2.17 10.53
N TYR A 98 -9.97 3.51 10.59
CA TYR A 98 -9.89 4.39 9.42
C TYR A 98 -8.75 5.38 9.56
N TYR A 99 -7.90 5.47 8.54
CA TYR A 99 -6.71 6.32 8.57
C TYR A 99 -6.75 7.38 7.49
N LYS A 100 -6.31 8.60 7.84
CA LYS A 100 -6.30 9.74 6.92
C LYS A 100 -5.32 9.53 5.76
N VAL A 101 -5.80 9.88 4.57
CA VAL A 101 -5.07 9.87 3.30
C VAL A 101 -4.91 11.31 2.81
N ASP A 102 -3.69 11.65 2.38
CA ASP A 102 -3.40 12.93 1.71
C ASP A 102 -2.44 12.68 0.54
N LEU A 103 -2.17 13.69 -0.28
CA LEU A 103 -1.12 13.66 -1.28
C LEU A 103 0.21 13.27 -0.62
N GLU A 104 1.00 12.47 -1.31
CA GLU A 104 2.26 11.97 -0.77
C GLU A 104 3.17 13.10 -0.23
N ASP A 105 3.27 14.21 -0.97
CA ASP A 105 4.08 15.38 -0.61
C ASP A 105 3.63 16.08 0.69
N ASN A 106 2.38 15.84 1.13
CA ASN A 106 1.81 16.42 2.34
C ASN A 106 2.03 15.55 3.59
N VAL A 107 2.50 14.31 3.42
CA VAL A 107 2.68 13.35 4.53
C VAL A 107 4.15 12.95 4.60
N ALA A 108 4.85 13.49 5.60
CA ALA A 108 6.22 13.08 5.90
C ALA A 108 6.30 11.58 6.15
N GLU A 109 7.37 10.92 5.70
CA GLU A 109 7.56 9.47 5.88
C GLU A 109 7.41 9.01 7.34
N SER A 110 7.89 9.82 8.29
CA SER A 110 7.77 9.55 9.75
C SER A 110 6.34 9.62 10.30
N ASP A 111 5.42 10.19 9.53
CA ASP A 111 4.00 10.30 9.87
C ASP A 111 3.13 9.32 9.08
N ARG A 112 3.73 8.53 8.19
CA ARG A 112 3.05 7.44 7.47
C ARG A 112 2.81 6.27 8.43
N ILE A 113 1.73 5.54 8.17
CA ILE A 113 1.31 4.43 9.02
C ILE A 113 2.35 3.30 9.04
N ASN A 114 2.53 2.65 10.19
CA ASN A 114 3.33 1.43 10.33
C ASN A 114 2.40 0.22 10.49
N TYR A 115 2.26 -0.58 9.45
CA TYR A 115 1.34 -1.73 9.46
C TYR A 115 1.74 -2.84 10.43
N GLN A 116 3.02 -2.94 10.82
CA GLN A 116 3.42 -3.88 11.85
C GLN A 116 2.85 -3.48 13.21
N GLU A 117 2.88 -2.18 13.52
CA GLU A 117 2.29 -1.65 14.76
C GLU A 117 0.76 -1.80 14.78
N VAL A 118 0.11 -1.67 13.64
CA VAL A 118 -1.34 -1.93 13.51
C VAL A 118 -1.66 -3.39 13.84
N LEU A 119 -0.87 -4.35 13.32
CA LEU A 119 -1.07 -5.76 13.65
C LEU A 119 -0.83 -6.07 15.13
N ASP A 120 0.24 -5.51 15.70
CA ASP A 120 0.62 -5.82 17.07
C ASP A 120 -0.46 -5.34 18.07
N GLN A 121 -1.26 -4.32 17.73
CA GLN A 121 -2.40 -3.85 18.54
C GLN A 121 -3.63 -4.77 18.49
N VAL A 122 -3.79 -5.58 17.43
CA VAL A 122 -4.93 -6.51 17.29
C VAL A 122 -4.66 -7.84 18.01
N ASP A 123 -3.39 -8.20 18.18
CA ASP A 123 -2.97 -9.43 18.85
C ASP A 123 -2.95 -9.32 20.41
N GLU A 124 -3.25 -8.15 20.99
CA GLU A 124 -3.35 -7.89 22.46
C GLU A 124 -4.78 -8.10 23.02
#